data_AF-A0A8H5V3M4-F1
#
_entry.id   AF-A0A8H5V3M4-F1
#
_cell.length_a   1.000
_cell.length_b   1.000
_cell.length_c   1.000
_cell.angle_alpha   90.00
_cell.angle_beta   90.00
_cell.angle_gamma   90.00
#
_symmetry.space_group_name_H-M   'P 1'
#
loop_
_entity.id
_entity.type
_entity.pdbx_description
1 polymer ?
#
loop_
_entity_poly.entity_id
_entity_poly.type
_entity_poly.pdbx_seq_one_letter_code
_entity_poly.pdbx_strand_id
1 'polypeptide(L)'
;MSTAASPVAQKASLLGLPLELRDQIYYYYFKADGGYVSDGDKLLQASGQAVQISLMLACRSIASETRHLPFTLNTITFSTIYRPDWRKQALMINQIAHYHLYLLQDMVLRLGRLLTPDMYEKPSSEYSQYMPIVMEEVAEFIEIWDRRTELSTEVRNMQAFVDSQEFRDGAGFRTGIPSMRLRGDDSTVSLKRTRTYLLRQLADKHPTEFSEAIEDILPGWNNSHSIDEFFSLGFDSWAMPTLAEVRRMVNLMQNTRYWQNGDAWYHLRYGHPDYNGPKYRYKRKYWFSAAAQAIRFLGQLSRQQRLLISKLILNEDRPAAAFPESHMIGMIPFCLENPKLYVEHHMNLWRNILARGDDFRIRSLMSHIESRLRVLEDTPELHQTEPEVIGQTFTGFIMHLLEALKEGLPSDSYSLIIGGYPDLNLATEIFSVSIKPYIAWLTAHTDCIARGLIAPASHHDYPFPNRTSAQEIAPVSERSAIIQCDFTLDQPWDWETIYNESGASRIRTLNDLTNLGVEFEVDDYLDVTTSLLDWEKVQKESYEIEELSDGVFAEPDDYRYLA
;
A
#
# COMPACT_ATOMS: atom_id res chain seq x y z
N MET A 1 82.71 -19.97 15.98
CA MET A 1 81.44 -19.59 16.65
C MET A 1 80.39 -19.44 15.55
N SER A 2 79.48 -20.40 15.44
CA SER A 2 78.40 -20.37 14.44
C SER A 2 77.14 -19.86 15.13
N THR A 3 76.67 -18.68 14.71
CA THR A 3 75.43 -18.07 15.19
C THR A 3 74.23 -18.83 14.61
N ALA A 4 73.59 -19.64 15.45
CA ALA A 4 72.33 -20.29 15.13
C ALA A 4 71.25 -19.22 14.89
N ALA A 5 70.70 -19.18 13.68
CA ALA A 5 69.55 -18.37 13.35
C ALA A 5 68.32 -18.87 14.12
N SER A 6 67.65 -17.98 14.87
CA SER A 6 66.38 -18.28 15.51
C SER A 6 65.32 -18.65 14.47
N PRO A 7 64.46 -19.65 14.73
CA PRO A 7 63.40 -20.01 13.80
C PRO A 7 62.42 -18.84 13.70
N VAL A 8 62.26 -18.30 12.49
CA VAL A 8 61.23 -17.30 12.19
C VAL A 8 59.88 -17.99 12.41
N ALA A 9 59.18 -17.63 13.48
CA ALA A 9 57.81 -18.05 13.69
C ALA A 9 57.00 -17.65 12.45
N GLN A 10 56.47 -18.62 11.71
CA GLN A 10 55.56 -18.36 10.60
C GLN A 10 54.41 -17.52 11.14
N LYS A 11 54.29 -16.27 10.65
CA LYS A 11 53.14 -15.43 10.97
C LYS A 11 51.89 -16.16 10.47
N ALA A 12 51.03 -16.56 11.40
CA ALA A 12 49.71 -17.08 11.07
C ALA A 12 48.99 -16.03 10.21
N SER A 13 48.50 -16.46 9.04
CA SER A 13 47.75 -15.64 8.10
C SER A 13 46.39 -16.27 7.89
N LEU A 14 45.33 -15.45 7.88
CA LEU A 14 43.97 -15.92 7.58
C LEU A 14 43.93 -16.67 6.24
N LEU A 15 44.62 -16.16 5.22
CA LEU A 15 44.71 -16.80 3.90
C LEU A 15 45.57 -18.07 3.88
N GLY A 16 46.37 -18.31 4.93
CA GLY A 16 47.13 -19.55 5.11
C GLY A 16 46.31 -20.69 5.72
N LEU A 17 45.09 -20.42 6.20
CA LEU A 17 44.17 -21.46 6.67
C LEU A 17 43.54 -22.20 5.48
N PRO A 18 43.21 -23.49 5.63
CA PRO A 18 42.35 -24.23 4.70
C PRO A 18 41.02 -23.50 4.45
N LEU A 19 40.48 -23.64 3.24
CA LEU A 19 39.27 -22.94 2.81
C LEU A 19 38.10 -23.21 3.77
N GLU A 20 37.95 -24.44 4.25
CA GLU A 20 36.87 -24.86 5.14
C GLU A 20 36.88 -24.08 6.47
N LEU A 21 38.06 -23.82 7.03
CA LEU A 21 38.19 -23.01 8.24
C LEU A 21 37.94 -21.54 7.95
N ARG A 22 38.35 -21.04 6.77
CA ARG A 22 38.06 -19.67 6.36
C ARG A 22 36.56 -19.47 6.14
N ASP A 23 35.87 -20.41 5.52
CA ASP A 23 34.42 -20.37 5.30
C ASP A 23 33.66 -20.34 6.62
N GLN A 24 34.09 -21.10 7.63
CA GLN A 24 33.52 -21.01 8.99
C GLN A 24 33.75 -19.63 9.61
N ILE A 25 34.97 -19.09 9.51
CA ILE A 25 35.28 -17.74 10.02
C ILE A 25 34.42 -16.69 9.29
N TYR A 26 34.32 -16.78 7.97
CA TYR A 26 33.52 -15.89 7.17
C TYR A 26 32.03 -16.00 7.53
N TYR A 27 31.51 -17.21 7.72
CA TYR A 27 30.15 -17.43 8.16
C TYR A 27 29.85 -16.68 9.46
N TYR A 28 30.67 -16.88 10.51
CA TYR A 28 30.48 -16.19 11.79
C TYR A 28 30.69 -14.67 11.71
N TYR A 29 31.52 -14.20 10.79
CA TYR A 29 31.74 -12.76 10.59
C TYR A 29 30.56 -12.08 9.88
N PHE A 30 30.02 -12.69 8.83
CA PHE A 30 28.99 -12.06 8.00
C PHE A 30 27.56 -12.35 8.47
N LYS A 31 27.34 -13.44 9.20
CA LYS A 31 26.02 -13.76 9.76
C LYS A 31 25.71 -12.82 10.93
N ALA A 32 24.70 -11.98 10.76
CA ALA A 32 24.14 -11.16 11.82
C ALA A 32 23.00 -11.88 12.51
N ASP A 33 22.93 -11.74 13.84
CA ASP A 33 21.77 -12.19 14.61
C ASP A 33 20.55 -11.32 14.24
N GLY A 34 19.40 -11.96 13.99
CA GLY A 34 18.21 -11.31 13.43
C GLY A 34 18.34 -10.82 11.97
N GLY A 35 19.51 -10.95 11.33
CA GLY A 35 19.74 -10.51 9.95
C GLY A 35 19.96 -8.99 9.81
N TYR A 36 19.57 -8.45 8.66
CA TYR A 36 19.71 -7.03 8.34
C TYR A 36 18.35 -6.32 8.34
N VAL A 37 18.35 -5.05 8.73
CA VAL A 37 17.18 -4.18 8.75
C VAL A 37 17.49 -2.90 7.98
N SER A 38 16.57 -2.45 7.15
CA SER A 38 16.69 -1.17 6.44
C SER A 38 16.28 0.00 7.34
N ASP A 39 17.07 1.07 7.36
CA ASP A 39 16.69 2.38 7.92
C ASP A 39 16.11 3.35 6.86
N GLY A 40 15.90 2.84 5.64
CA GLY A 40 15.43 3.59 4.47
C GLY A 40 16.53 4.01 3.50
N ASP A 41 17.76 4.23 3.99
CA ASP A 41 18.92 4.59 3.15
C ASP A 41 20.02 3.52 3.19
N LYS A 42 20.13 2.77 4.28
CA LYS A 42 21.19 1.81 4.55
C LYS A 42 20.64 0.54 5.19
N LEU A 43 21.41 -0.53 5.06
CA LEU A 43 21.22 -1.73 5.86
C LEU A 43 22.04 -1.63 7.14
N LEU A 44 21.38 -1.95 8.24
CA LEU A 44 21.96 -2.14 9.57
C LEU A 44 21.77 -3.62 9.96
N GLN A 45 22.52 -4.08 10.95
CA GLN A 45 22.18 -5.32 11.64
C GLN A 45 20.93 -5.11 12.49
N ALA A 46 20.18 -6.17 12.77
CA ALA A 46 19.00 -6.08 13.64
C ALA A 46 19.31 -5.55 15.05
N SER A 47 20.57 -5.67 15.51
CA SER A 47 21.07 -5.05 16.75
C SER A 47 21.22 -3.52 16.69
N GLY A 48 20.99 -2.90 15.53
CA GLY A 48 21.23 -1.48 15.25
C GLY A 48 22.67 -1.13 14.87
N GLN A 49 23.58 -2.12 14.83
CA GLN A 49 24.98 -1.91 14.44
C GLN A 49 25.13 -1.83 12.91
N ALA A 50 26.20 -1.20 12.44
CA ALA A 50 26.52 -1.19 11.01
C ALA A 50 26.82 -2.60 10.48
N VAL A 51 26.43 -2.86 9.23
CA VAL A 51 26.76 -4.13 8.55
C VAL A 51 28.28 -4.27 8.42
N GLN A 52 28.80 -5.42 8.84
CA GLN A 52 30.24 -5.68 8.87
C GLN A 52 30.72 -6.10 7.48
N ILE A 53 31.32 -5.16 6.74
CA ILE A 53 31.94 -5.42 5.43
C ILE A 53 33.46 -5.23 5.43
N SER A 54 34.06 -4.83 6.56
CA SER A 54 35.48 -4.46 6.64
C SER A 54 36.41 -5.59 6.19
N LEU A 55 36.05 -6.84 6.50
CA LEU A 55 36.83 -8.01 6.06
C LEU A 55 36.86 -8.14 4.53
N MET A 56 35.75 -7.83 3.84
CA MET A 56 35.70 -7.80 2.36
C MET A 56 36.64 -6.73 1.79
N LEU A 57 36.81 -5.61 2.50
CA LEU A 57 37.64 -4.51 2.06
C LEU A 57 39.14 -4.73 2.32
N ALA A 58 39.50 -5.78 3.06
CA ALA A 58 40.89 -6.04 3.45
C ALA A 58 41.78 -6.45 2.26
N CYS A 59 41.31 -7.36 1.39
CA CYS A 59 42.04 -7.75 0.18
C CYS A 59 41.13 -8.38 -0.89
N ARG A 60 41.63 -8.44 -2.14
CA ARG A 60 40.87 -8.96 -3.29
C ARG A 60 40.52 -10.45 -3.15
N SER A 61 41.38 -11.27 -2.55
CA SER A 61 41.12 -12.70 -2.36
C SER A 61 39.93 -12.92 -1.43
N ILE A 62 39.94 -12.28 -0.26
CA ILE A 62 38.83 -12.34 0.69
C ILE A 62 37.57 -11.76 0.05
N ALA A 63 37.64 -10.60 -0.60
CA ALA A 63 36.49 -10.02 -1.30
C ALA A 63 35.87 -11.01 -2.31
N SER A 64 36.70 -11.71 -3.07
CA SER A 64 36.24 -12.71 -4.04
C SER A 64 35.60 -13.91 -3.37
N GLU A 65 36.18 -14.40 -2.27
CA GLU A 65 35.66 -15.53 -1.49
C GLU A 65 34.34 -15.17 -0.80
N THR A 66 34.15 -13.92 -0.37
CA THR A 66 33.05 -13.58 0.56
C THR A 66 31.98 -12.64 0.00
N ARG A 67 32.12 -12.10 -1.23
CA ARG A 67 31.16 -11.14 -1.82
C ARG A 67 29.69 -11.55 -1.80
N HIS A 68 29.42 -12.84 -1.69
CA HIS A 68 28.08 -13.40 -1.69
C HIS A 68 27.48 -13.54 -0.29
N LEU A 69 28.32 -13.68 0.74
CA LEU A 69 27.91 -14.05 2.10
C LEU A 69 26.98 -13.05 2.78
N PRO A 70 27.15 -11.71 2.66
CA PRO A 70 26.25 -10.78 3.31
C PRO A 70 24.78 -11.00 2.94
N PHE A 71 24.49 -11.26 1.66
CA PHE A 71 23.11 -11.45 1.18
C PHE A 71 22.64 -12.90 1.29
N THR A 72 23.51 -13.90 1.10
CA THR A 72 23.09 -15.30 1.20
C THR A 72 22.84 -15.76 2.63
N LEU A 73 23.52 -15.16 3.61
CA LEU A 73 23.41 -15.58 5.02
C LEU A 73 22.35 -14.81 5.80
N ASN A 74 21.92 -13.63 5.34
CA ASN A 74 21.08 -12.74 6.14
C ASN A 74 19.77 -12.43 5.43
N THR A 75 18.67 -12.66 6.16
CA THR A 75 17.38 -12.09 5.81
C THR A 75 17.45 -10.57 5.90
N ILE A 76 16.78 -9.88 4.99
CA ILE A 76 16.68 -8.41 5.00
C ILE A 76 15.25 -8.02 5.32
N THR A 77 15.08 -7.20 6.35
CA THR A 77 13.79 -6.71 6.84
C THR A 77 13.61 -5.25 6.47
N PHE A 78 12.47 -4.94 5.88
CA PHE A 78 11.98 -3.58 5.63
C PHE A 78 10.76 -3.36 6.51
N SER A 79 10.55 -2.14 6.98
CA SER A 79 9.36 -1.76 7.76
C SER A 79 8.82 -0.43 7.25
N THR A 80 7.55 -0.10 7.45
CA THR A 80 7.06 1.21 6.98
C THR A 80 7.90 2.33 7.57
N ILE A 81 8.20 3.33 6.75
CA ILE A 81 9.12 4.39 7.15
C ILE A 81 8.43 5.74 7.13
N TYR A 82 8.50 6.39 8.28
CA TYR A 82 8.23 7.82 8.43
C TYR A 82 9.53 8.56 8.67
N ARG A 83 9.73 9.61 7.88
CA ARG A 83 10.84 10.55 8.03
C ARG A 83 10.30 11.96 7.80
N PRO A 84 10.51 12.91 8.74
CA PRO A 84 10.02 14.28 8.56
C PRO A 84 10.48 14.93 7.26
N ASP A 85 11.71 14.64 6.82
CA ASP A 85 12.27 15.14 5.56
C ASP A 85 11.72 14.44 4.30
N TRP A 86 11.00 13.33 4.46
CA TRP A 86 10.37 12.57 3.37
C TRP A 86 8.84 12.65 3.36
N ARG A 87 8.24 13.14 4.45
CA ARG A 87 6.78 13.28 4.63
C ARG A 87 6.14 13.96 3.42
N LYS A 88 6.70 15.09 2.96
CA LYS A 88 6.15 15.84 1.83
C LYS A 88 6.18 15.02 0.54
N GLN A 89 7.24 14.24 0.29
CA GLN A 89 7.27 13.32 -0.85
C GLN A 89 6.14 12.29 -0.74
N ALA A 90 6.00 11.61 0.39
CA ALA A 90 4.99 10.58 0.58
C ALA A 90 3.55 11.13 0.39
N LEU A 91 3.27 12.30 0.99
CA LEU A 91 2.03 13.03 0.79
C LEU A 91 1.76 13.31 -0.71
N MET A 92 2.74 13.88 -1.39
CA MET A 92 2.56 14.28 -2.79
C MET A 92 2.43 13.09 -3.73
N ILE A 93 3.11 11.97 -3.46
CA ILE A 93 2.94 10.75 -4.25
C ILE A 93 1.55 10.18 -4.05
N ASN A 94 1.01 10.21 -2.83
CA ASN A 94 -0.37 9.84 -2.58
C ASN A 94 -1.33 10.67 -3.45
N GLN A 95 -1.19 12.00 -3.41
CA GLN A 95 -2.01 12.91 -4.21
C GLN A 95 -1.86 12.67 -5.72
N ILE A 96 -0.62 12.55 -6.21
CA ILE A 96 -0.31 12.32 -7.62
C ILE A 96 -0.88 10.98 -8.09
N ALA A 97 -0.81 9.93 -7.29
CA ALA A 97 -1.33 8.61 -7.63
C ALA A 97 -2.87 8.66 -7.81
N HIS A 98 -3.58 9.34 -6.90
CA HIS A 98 -5.03 9.53 -7.03
C HIS A 98 -5.36 10.42 -8.22
N TYR A 99 -4.71 11.58 -8.34
CA TYR A 99 -4.98 12.52 -9.42
C TYR A 99 -4.76 11.87 -10.79
N HIS A 100 -3.72 11.06 -10.94
CA HIS A 100 -3.43 10.38 -12.20
C HIS A 100 -4.57 9.44 -12.63
N LEU A 101 -5.23 8.72 -11.71
CA LEU A 101 -6.37 7.87 -12.07
C LEU A 101 -7.53 8.68 -12.66
N TYR A 102 -7.87 9.82 -12.05
CA TYR A 102 -8.91 10.72 -12.57
C TYR A 102 -8.50 11.40 -13.86
N LEU A 103 -7.24 11.78 -14.00
CA LEU A 103 -6.73 12.36 -15.24
C LEU A 103 -6.91 11.39 -16.41
N LEU A 104 -6.60 10.10 -16.21
CA LEU A 104 -6.81 9.07 -17.23
C LEU A 104 -8.30 8.82 -17.49
N GLN A 105 -9.13 8.78 -16.44
CA GLN A 105 -10.58 8.63 -16.57
C GLN A 105 -11.21 9.78 -17.36
N ASP A 106 -10.89 11.03 -16.98
CA ASP A 106 -11.34 12.25 -17.63
C ASP A 106 -10.99 12.25 -19.13
N MET A 107 -9.74 11.93 -19.47
CA MET A 107 -9.30 11.81 -20.87
C MET A 107 -10.08 10.74 -21.65
N VAL A 108 -10.31 9.56 -21.07
CA VAL A 108 -11.06 8.47 -21.73
C VAL A 108 -12.50 8.92 -22.00
N LEU A 109 -13.14 9.58 -21.03
CA LEU A 109 -14.53 10.05 -21.17
C LEU A 109 -14.65 11.15 -22.25
N ARG A 110 -13.76 12.15 -22.25
CA ARG A 110 -13.76 13.22 -23.26
C ARG A 110 -13.61 12.70 -24.68
N LEU A 111 -12.72 11.71 -24.86
CA LEU A 111 -12.42 11.10 -26.14
C LEU A 111 -13.31 9.89 -26.44
N GLY A 112 -14.27 9.56 -25.57
CA GLY A 112 -15.04 8.32 -25.64
C GLY A 112 -15.78 8.12 -26.96
N ARG A 113 -16.22 9.20 -27.62
CA ARG A 113 -16.88 9.15 -28.94
C ARG A 113 -15.97 8.75 -30.10
N LEU A 114 -14.66 8.84 -29.90
CA LEU A 114 -13.65 8.44 -30.89
C LEU A 114 -13.23 6.98 -30.71
N LEU A 115 -13.66 6.31 -29.63
CA LEU A 115 -13.38 4.89 -29.43
C LEU A 115 -14.10 4.05 -30.49
N THR A 116 -13.34 3.26 -31.24
CA THR A 116 -13.86 2.33 -32.23
C THR A 116 -13.75 0.88 -31.75
N PRO A 117 -14.63 -0.04 -32.18
CA PRO A 117 -14.65 -1.42 -31.68
C PRO A 117 -13.31 -2.15 -31.81
N ASP A 118 -12.53 -1.88 -32.85
CA ASP A 118 -11.20 -2.48 -33.02
C ASP A 118 -10.17 -2.05 -31.96
N MET A 119 -10.42 -0.97 -31.20
CA MET A 119 -9.58 -0.56 -30.08
C MET A 119 -9.82 -1.41 -28.82
N TYR A 120 -11.05 -1.90 -28.58
CA TYR A 120 -11.46 -2.48 -27.29
C TYR A 120 -12.14 -3.86 -27.34
N GLU A 121 -12.56 -4.38 -28.50
CA GLU A 121 -13.26 -5.68 -28.59
C GLU A 121 -12.32 -6.89 -28.39
N LYS A 122 -11.03 -6.74 -28.69
CA LYS A 122 -10.03 -7.82 -28.58
C LYS A 122 -8.79 -7.35 -27.83
N PRO A 123 -8.93 -6.92 -26.57
CA PRO A 123 -7.78 -6.52 -25.79
C PRO A 123 -6.93 -7.75 -25.47
N SER A 124 -5.63 -7.52 -25.25
CA SER A 124 -4.76 -8.49 -24.58
C SER A 124 -5.38 -8.91 -23.24
N SER A 125 -5.08 -10.13 -22.79
CA SER A 125 -5.61 -10.69 -21.53
C SER A 125 -5.36 -9.81 -20.31
N GLU A 126 -4.29 -9.00 -20.33
CA GLU A 126 -3.92 -8.04 -19.29
C GLU A 126 -4.95 -6.90 -19.08
N TYR A 127 -5.73 -6.53 -20.11
CA TYR A 127 -6.73 -5.45 -20.01
C TYR A 127 -8.17 -5.97 -19.97
N SER A 128 -8.39 -7.26 -20.28
CA SER A 128 -9.73 -7.82 -20.51
C SER A 128 -10.66 -7.71 -19.31
N GLN A 129 -10.13 -7.72 -18.08
CA GLN A 129 -10.96 -7.64 -16.86
C GLN A 129 -11.65 -6.27 -16.72
N TYR A 130 -10.93 -5.18 -17.00
CA TYR A 130 -11.44 -3.82 -16.83
C TYR A 130 -11.99 -3.20 -18.11
N MET A 131 -11.72 -3.80 -19.28
CA MET A 131 -12.20 -3.26 -20.55
C MET A 131 -13.73 -3.08 -20.59
N PRO A 132 -14.57 -4.08 -20.22
CA PRO A 132 -16.02 -3.91 -20.23
C PRO A 132 -16.49 -2.80 -19.28
N ILE A 133 -15.86 -2.69 -18.11
CA ILE A 133 -16.19 -1.68 -17.08
C ILE A 133 -15.92 -0.26 -17.62
N VAL A 134 -14.75 -0.05 -18.24
CA VAL A 134 -14.41 1.24 -18.84
C VAL A 134 -15.34 1.58 -20.01
N MET A 135 -15.73 0.59 -20.82
CA MET A 135 -16.63 0.82 -21.94
C MET A 135 -18.09 1.08 -21.51
N GLU A 136 -18.56 0.45 -20.45
CA GLU A 136 -19.85 0.74 -19.82
C GLU A 136 -19.87 2.18 -19.29
N GLU A 137 -18.83 2.58 -18.56
CA GLU A 137 -18.65 3.96 -18.08
C GLU A 137 -18.66 4.99 -19.22
N VAL A 138 -17.97 4.70 -20.34
CA VAL A 138 -17.99 5.56 -21.52
C VAL A 138 -19.39 5.61 -22.16
N ALA A 139 -20.07 4.48 -22.27
CA ALA A 139 -21.41 4.42 -22.86
C ALA A 139 -22.43 5.22 -22.03
N GLU A 140 -22.42 5.06 -20.71
CA GLU A 140 -23.24 5.85 -19.78
C GLU A 140 -22.95 7.34 -19.93
N PHE A 141 -21.67 7.72 -20.02
CA PHE A 141 -21.27 9.10 -20.23
C PHE A 141 -21.81 9.67 -21.55
N ILE A 142 -21.68 8.94 -22.66
CA ILE A 142 -22.18 9.37 -23.97
C ILE A 142 -23.70 9.49 -23.95
N GLU A 143 -24.42 8.56 -23.32
CA GLU A 143 -25.88 8.63 -23.20
C GLU A 143 -26.32 9.87 -22.41
N ILE A 144 -25.67 10.14 -21.27
CA ILE A 144 -25.91 11.34 -20.46
C ILE A 144 -25.61 12.61 -21.27
N TRP A 145 -24.61 12.56 -22.16
CA TRP A 145 -24.22 13.67 -23.01
C TRP A 145 -25.21 13.90 -24.17
N ASP A 146 -25.69 12.83 -24.82
CA ASP A 146 -26.55 12.89 -26.01
C ASP A 146 -27.99 13.33 -25.71
N ARG A 147 -28.49 13.06 -24.49
CA ARG A 147 -29.82 13.51 -24.04
C ARG A 147 -29.92 15.05 -23.87
N ARG A 148 -28.89 15.84 -24.18
CA ARG A 148 -28.74 17.25 -23.76
C ARG A 148 -28.97 18.30 -24.86
N THR A 149 -30.23 18.54 -25.21
CA THR A 149 -30.66 19.87 -25.67
C THR A 149 -31.15 20.79 -24.53
N GLU A 150 -31.24 20.34 -23.28
CA GLU A 150 -31.98 21.08 -22.23
C GLU A 150 -31.30 21.31 -20.86
N LEU A 151 -30.05 20.87 -20.59
CA LEU A 151 -29.43 21.07 -19.27
C LEU A 151 -28.02 21.66 -19.33
N SER A 152 -27.92 22.94 -18.97
CA SER A 152 -26.70 23.72 -18.74
C SER A 152 -26.11 23.48 -17.35
N THR A 153 -24.78 23.58 -17.22
CA THR A 153 -23.98 23.56 -15.97
C THR A 153 -23.69 22.18 -15.37
N GLU A 154 -24.60 21.20 -15.40
CA GLU A 154 -24.39 19.88 -14.78
C GLU A 154 -23.35 18.98 -15.47
N VAL A 155 -23.11 19.13 -16.79
CA VAL A 155 -22.07 18.34 -17.50
C VAL A 155 -20.65 18.82 -17.18
N ARG A 156 -20.51 20.12 -16.90
CA ARG A 156 -19.27 20.69 -16.35
C ARG A 156 -19.00 20.20 -14.92
N ASN A 157 -20.04 19.70 -14.25
CA ASN A 157 -20.01 19.21 -12.89
C ASN A 157 -20.07 17.66 -12.80
N MET A 158 -19.79 16.93 -13.88
CA MET A 158 -19.69 15.47 -13.79
C MET A 158 -18.52 15.12 -12.87
N GLN A 159 -18.73 14.19 -11.93
CA GLN A 159 -17.82 13.92 -10.83
C GLN A 159 -16.38 13.69 -11.30
N ALA A 160 -16.13 12.98 -12.41
CA ALA A 160 -14.77 12.76 -12.91
C ALA A 160 -14.05 14.05 -13.35
N PHE A 161 -14.75 15.02 -13.95
CA PHE A 161 -14.19 16.31 -14.38
C PHE A 161 -13.99 17.26 -13.20
N VAL A 162 -14.93 17.22 -12.25
CA VAL A 162 -14.83 17.95 -10.99
C VAL A 162 -13.66 17.39 -10.18
N ASP A 163 -13.56 16.07 -10.04
CA ASP A 163 -12.47 15.39 -9.35
C ASP A 163 -11.14 15.73 -10.00
N SER A 164 -10.98 15.58 -11.33
CA SER A 164 -9.73 15.91 -12.00
C SER A 164 -9.33 17.37 -11.76
N GLN A 165 -10.27 18.31 -11.86
CA GLN A 165 -10.04 19.72 -11.61
C GLN A 165 -9.73 20.02 -10.14
N GLU A 166 -10.50 19.47 -9.21
CA GLU A 166 -10.30 19.66 -7.78
C GLU A 166 -8.94 19.11 -7.36
N PHE A 167 -8.57 17.90 -7.80
CA PHE A 167 -7.26 17.31 -7.53
C PHE A 167 -6.13 18.18 -8.09
N ARG A 168 -6.27 18.72 -9.30
CA ARG A 168 -5.32 19.68 -9.90
C ARG A 168 -5.20 20.96 -9.07
N ASP A 169 -6.34 21.55 -8.71
CA ASP A 169 -6.44 22.82 -8.01
C ASP A 169 -6.14 22.68 -6.50
N GLY A 170 -5.77 21.47 -6.05
CA GLY A 170 -5.40 21.13 -4.68
C GLY A 170 -6.57 21.13 -3.69
N ALA A 171 -7.79 20.98 -4.19
CA ALA A 171 -9.04 20.87 -3.45
C ALA A 171 -9.63 19.44 -3.47
N GLY A 172 -9.06 18.55 -4.28
CA GLY A 172 -9.55 17.18 -4.46
C GLY A 172 -9.43 16.39 -3.17
N PHE A 173 -10.56 15.88 -2.72
CA PHE A 173 -10.69 15.14 -1.47
C PHE A 173 -10.94 13.66 -1.79
N ARG A 174 -10.08 12.77 -1.30
CA ARG A 174 -10.42 11.35 -1.19
C ARG A 174 -10.06 10.84 0.20
N THR A 175 -11.12 10.76 0.99
CA THR A 175 -11.45 9.64 1.88
C THR A 175 -11.62 8.37 1.06
N GLY A 176 -11.02 7.27 1.51
CA GLY A 176 -11.31 5.96 0.93
C GLY A 176 -10.22 4.97 1.22
N ILE A 177 -10.62 3.83 1.77
CA ILE A 177 -9.81 2.61 1.75
C ILE A 177 -9.66 2.22 0.26
N PRO A 178 -8.44 2.18 -0.30
CA PRO A 178 -8.20 1.61 -1.61
C PRO A 178 -8.80 0.21 -1.64
N SER A 179 -9.73 0.01 -2.56
CA SER A 179 -10.45 -1.24 -2.70
C SER A 179 -10.60 -1.56 -4.17
N MET A 180 -10.54 -2.85 -4.47
CA MET A 180 -10.88 -3.37 -5.78
C MET A 180 -12.36 -3.72 -5.73
N ARG A 181 -13.20 -2.88 -6.34
CA ARG A 181 -14.66 -3.04 -6.36
C ARG A 181 -15.15 -3.54 -7.72
N LEU A 182 -14.27 -3.58 -8.71
CA LEU A 182 -14.57 -3.78 -10.12
C LEU A 182 -15.47 -2.68 -10.67
N ARG A 183 -15.09 -1.42 -10.43
CA ARG A 183 -15.76 -0.23 -10.97
C ARG A 183 -14.78 0.74 -11.63
N GLY A 184 -15.34 1.74 -12.33
CA GLY A 184 -14.56 2.80 -12.98
C GLY A 184 -13.79 3.68 -11.98
N ASP A 185 -14.17 3.74 -10.71
CA ASP A 185 -13.49 4.52 -9.69
C ASP A 185 -12.48 3.71 -8.84
N ASP A 186 -12.19 2.47 -9.23
CA ASP A 186 -11.19 1.61 -8.57
C ASP A 186 -9.78 2.23 -8.61
N SER A 187 -8.94 1.82 -7.65
CA SER A 187 -7.54 2.23 -7.53
C SER A 187 -6.53 1.17 -7.98
N THR A 188 -6.95 0.26 -8.85
CA THR A 188 -6.14 -0.88 -9.28
C THR A 188 -5.12 -0.55 -10.37
N VAL A 189 -4.02 -1.29 -10.38
CA VAL A 189 -2.99 -1.16 -11.39
C VAL A 189 -3.53 -1.59 -12.76
N SER A 190 -4.34 -2.65 -12.79
CA SER A 190 -5.00 -3.12 -14.00
C SER A 190 -5.93 -2.08 -14.61
N LEU A 191 -6.77 -1.39 -13.82
CA LEU A 191 -7.64 -0.34 -14.35
C LEU A 191 -6.83 0.82 -14.95
N LYS A 192 -5.80 1.28 -14.23
CA LYS A 192 -4.88 2.33 -14.73
C LYS A 192 -4.26 1.93 -16.07
N ARG A 193 -3.80 0.68 -16.19
CA ARG A 193 -3.21 0.14 -17.42
C ARG A 193 -4.21 0.04 -18.56
N THR A 194 -5.44 -0.42 -18.31
CA THR A 194 -6.51 -0.49 -19.30
C THR A 194 -6.85 0.89 -19.87
N ARG A 195 -7.00 1.91 -19.00
CA ARG A 195 -7.21 3.30 -19.46
C ARG A 195 -6.03 3.82 -20.28
N THR A 196 -4.81 3.58 -19.80
CA THR A 196 -3.58 3.97 -20.51
C THR A 196 -3.51 3.32 -21.89
N TYR A 197 -3.86 2.04 -22.01
CA TYR A 197 -3.91 1.33 -23.29
C TYR A 197 -4.90 1.98 -24.26
N LEU A 198 -6.14 2.26 -23.83
CA LEU A 198 -7.14 2.92 -24.68
C LEU A 198 -6.68 4.31 -25.12
N LEU A 199 -6.10 5.08 -24.19
CA LEU A 199 -5.59 6.41 -24.49
C LEU A 199 -4.43 6.39 -25.48
N ARG A 200 -3.55 5.39 -25.44
CA ARG A 200 -2.50 5.22 -26.46
C ARG A 200 -3.10 4.97 -27.84
N GLN A 201 -4.11 4.10 -27.94
CA GLN A 201 -4.81 3.85 -29.21
C GLN A 201 -5.49 5.11 -29.75
N LEU A 202 -6.07 5.93 -28.86
CA LEU A 202 -6.67 7.22 -29.21
C LEU A 202 -5.62 8.24 -29.65
N ALA A 203 -4.49 8.34 -28.94
CA ALA A 203 -3.38 9.22 -29.30
C ALA A 203 -2.81 8.90 -30.69
N ASP A 204 -2.68 7.61 -31.02
CA ASP A 204 -2.13 7.16 -32.31
C ASP A 204 -3.08 7.47 -33.47
N LYS A 205 -4.40 7.34 -33.27
CA LYS A 205 -5.42 7.49 -34.33
C LYS A 205 -5.99 8.91 -34.43
N HIS A 206 -6.05 9.63 -33.31
CA HIS A 206 -6.69 10.93 -33.16
C HIS A 206 -5.77 11.92 -32.42
N PRO A 207 -4.53 12.16 -32.91
CA PRO A 207 -3.54 12.96 -32.19
C PRO A 207 -3.97 14.42 -32.00
N THR A 208 -4.74 14.99 -32.92
CA THR A 208 -5.22 16.37 -32.84
C THR A 208 -6.24 16.51 -31.71
N GLU A 209 -7.28 15.67 -31.72
CA GLU A 209 -8.32 15.66 -30.69
C GLU A 209 -7.75 15.28 -29.32
N PHE A 210 -6.77 14.38 -29.29
CA PHE A 210 -6.05 14.05 -28.06
C PHE A 210 -5.29 15.26 -27.51
N SER A 211 -4.56 16.00 -28.37
CA SER A 211 -3.84 17.21 -27.98
C SER A 211 -4.78 18.32 -27.48
N GLU A 212 -5.93 18.50 -28.12
CA GLU A 212 -7.00 19.41 -27.66
C GLU A 212 -7.53 18.99 -26.28
N ALA A 213 -7.79 17.70 -26.07
CA ALA A 213 -8.23 17.18 -24.77
C ALA A 213 -7.19 17.37 -23.65
N ILE A 214 -5.89 17.22 -23.95
CA ILE A 214 -4.84 17.55 -22.97
C ILE A 214 -4.88 19.04 -22.62
N GLU A 215 -5.04 19.93 -23.61
CA GLU A 215 -5.09 21.38 -23.38
C GLU A 215 -6.26 21.78 -22.46
N ASP A 216 -7.40 21.09 -22.58
CA ASP A 216 -8.57 21.32 -21.73
C ASP A 216 -8.30 20.96 -20.25
N ILE A 217 -7.58 19.86 -19.99
CA ILE A 217 -7.33 19.36 -18.63
C ILE A 217 -6.08 19.98 -18.01
N LEU A 218 -5.05 20.21 -18.82
CA LEU A 218 -3.76 20.80 -18.44
C LEU A 218 -3.49 22.01 -19.34
N PRO A 219 -4.13 23.17 -19.10
CA PRO A 219 -3.96 24.36 -19.93
C PRO A 219 -2.50 24.77 -20.06
N GLY A 220 -2.09 25.07 -21.28
CA GLY A 220 -0.73 25.42 -21.65
C GLY A 220 0.20 24.23 -21.91
N TRP A 221 -0.28 22.98 -21.83
CA TRP A 221 0.53 21.77 -22.06
C TRP A 221 1.19 21.78 -23.44
N ASN A 222 0.42 22.02 -24.50
CA ASN A 222 0.89 21.89 -25.87
C ASN A 222 1.93 22.97 -26.26
N ASN A 223 2.11 23.99 -25.42
CA ASN A 223 3.15 25.01 -25.63
C ASN A 223 4.56 24.48 -25.36
N SER A 224 4.71 23.41 -24.59
CA SER A 224 6.02 22.96 -24.11
C SER A 224 6.17 21.44 -23.95
N HIS A 225 5.10 20.67 -24.11
CA HIS A 225 5.10 19.23 -23.91
C HIS A 225 4.42 18.47 -25.04
N SER A 226 4.87 17.25 -25.29
CA SER A 226 4.31 16.34 -26.28
C SER A 226 3.19 15.45 -25.71
N ILE A 227 2.50 14.72 -26.60
CA ILE A 227 1.58 13.65 -26.20
C ILE A 227 2.33 12.50 -25.49
N ASP A 228 3.56 12.18 -25.90
CA ASP A 228 4.35 11.12 -25.25
C ASP A 228 4.70 11.46 -23.79
N GLU A 229 4.94 12.74 -23.50
CA GLU A 229 5.18 13.21 -22.14
C GLU A 229 3.95 13.06 -21.24
N PHE A 230 2.72 13.07 -21.80
CA PHE A 230 1.50 12.89 -21.03
C PHE A 230 1.44 11.49 -20.41
N PHE A 231 1.85 10.46 -21.16
CA PHE A 231 1.92 9.08 -20.66
C PHE A 231 3.04 8.85 -19.64
N SER A 232 3.90 9.84 -19.43
CA SER A 232 4.93 9.83 -18.39
C SER A 232 4.47 10.50 -17.09
N LEU A 233 3.23 10.99 -17.03
CA LEU A 233 2.67 11.58 -15.81
C LEU A 233 2.43 10.53 -14.73
N GLY A 234 2.56 10.98 -13.49
CA GLY A 234 2.42 10.16 -12.28
C GLY A 234 3.63 9.29 -11.97
N PHE A 235 3.43 8.40 -11.01
CA PHE A 235 4.43 7.41 -10.60
C PHE A 235 3.78 6.02 -10.57
N ASP A 236 4.60 4.98 -10.50
CA ASP A 236 4.15 3.68 -9.98
C ASP A 236 3.71 3.85 -8.52
N SER A 237 2.71 3.09 -8.10
CA SER A 237 2.15 3.15 -6.74
C SER A 237 3.23 2.96 -5.66
N TRP A 238 4.14 2.00 -5.89
CA TRP A 238 5.24 1.65 -5.00
C TRP A 238 6.52 2.50 -5.18
N ALA A 239 6.45 3.62 -5.90
CA ALA A 239 7.63 4.43 -6.15
C ALA A 239 8.09 5.20 -4.90
N MET A 240 9.41 5.38 -4.76
CA MET A 240 10.04 6.26 -3.76
C MET A 240 10.90 7.35 -4.44
N PRO A 241 10.28 8.28 -5.18
CA PRO A 241 10.97 9.35 -5.88
C PRO A 241 11.64 10.34 -4.93
N THR A 242 12.70 10.96 -5.43
CA THR A 242 13.37 12.09 -4.80
C THR A 242 12.46 13.32 -4.77
N LEU A 243 12.75 14.26 -3.86
CA LEU A 243 12.03 15.54 -3.78
C LEU A 243 12.06 16.32 -5.12
N ALA A 244 13.16 16.21 -5.86
CA ALA A 244 13.30 16.86 -7.16
C ALA A 244 12.39 16.24 -8.23
N GLU A 245 12.26 14.90 -8.25
CA GLU A 245 11.34 14.18 -9.13
C GLU A 245 9.89 14.54 -8.80
N VAL A 246 9.51 14.51 -7.52
CA VAL A 246 8.16 14.90 -7.07
C VAL A 246 7.86 16.34 -7.49
N ARG A 247 8.78 17.28 -7.26
CA ARG A 247 8.58 18.69 -7.66
C ARG A 247 8.40 18.86 -9.16
N ARG A 248 9.16 18.12 -9.99
CA ARG A 248 8.97 18.13 -11.44
C ARG A 248 7.56 17.63 -11.80
N MET A 249 7.14 16.51 -11.21
CA MET A 249 5.82 15.94 -11.47
C MET A 249 4.68 16.87 -11.04
N VAL A 250 4.81 17.53 -9.88
CA VAL A 250 3.86 18.54 -9.41
C VAL A 250 3.68 19.67 -10.42
N ASN A 251 4.77 20.14 -11.02
CA ASN A 251 4.70 21.20 -12.01
C ASN A 251 4.05 20.73 -13.31
N LEU A 252 4.41 19.54 -13.80
CA LEU A 252 3.81 18.94 -15.00
C LEU A 252 2.30 18.72 -14.84
N MET A 253 1.88 18.22 -13.67
CA MET A 253 0.49 17.98 -13.33
C MET A 253 -0.22 19.23 -12.78
N GLN A 254 0.45 20.40 -12.77
CA GLN A 254 -0.09 21.68 -12.28
C GLN A 254 -0.63 21.66 -10.82
N ASN A 255 -0.20 20.70 -9.99
CA ASN A 255 -0.62 20.46 -8.60
C ASN A 255 0.05 21.43 -7.59
N THR A 256 0.41 22.64 -8.03
CA THR A 256 1.28 23.56 -7.28
C THR A 256 0.68 24.05 -5.97
N ARG A 257 -0.65 24.22 -5.93
CA ARG A 257 -1.38 24.66 -4.73
C ARG A 257 -1.35 23.61 -3.62
N TYR A 258 -1.60 22.34 -3.96
CA TYR A 258 -1.49 21.24 -3.00
C TYR A 258 -0.04 21.12 -2.47
N TRP A 259 0.95 21.27 -3.35
CA TRP A 259 2.36 21.30 -2.95
C TRP A 259 2.71 22.42 -1.97
N GLN A 260 2.17 23.62 -2.17
CA GLN A 260 2.37 24.75 -1.26
C GLN A 260 1.81 24.45 0.14
N ASN A 261 0.64 23.80 0.19
CA ASN A 261 -0.06 23.51 1.44
C ASN A 261 0.35 22.18 2.10
N GLY A 262 1.14 21.34 1.42
CA GLY A 262 1.50 20.02 1.93
C GLY A 262 2.35 20.01 3.21
N ASP A 263 2.73 21.17 3.75
CA ASP A 263 3.37 21.32 5.06
C ASP A 263 2.53 22.09 6.08
N ALA A 264 1.29 22.44 5.74
CA ALA A 264 0.39 23.14 6.64
C ALA A 264 0.06 22.29 7.88
N TRP A 265 -0.19 22.99 8.98
CA TRP A 265 -0.75 22.42 10.19
C TRP A 265 -2.25 22.67 10.20
N TYR A 266 -3.02 21.66 10.62
CA TYR A 266 -4.48 21.71 10.72
C TYR A 266 -4.89 22.11 12.14
N HIS A 267 -6.02 22.79 12.28
CA HIS A 267 -6.60 23.18 13.56
C HIS A 267 -8.12 22.98 13.55
N LEU A 268 -8.72 22.82 14.73
CA LEU A 268 -10.18 22.76 14.84
C LEU A 268 -10.78 24.13 14.57
N ARG A 269 -11.61 24.20 13.54
CA ARG A 269 -12.24 25.44 13.08
C ARG A 269 -13.25 26.01 14.09
N TYR A 270 -13.93 25.14 14.83
CA TYR A 270 -14.96 25.51 15.79
C TYR A 270 -14.48 25.13 17.19
N GLY A 271 -14.11 26.13 17.98
CA GLY A 271 -13.97 25.93 19.42
C GLY A 271 -15.34 25.60 19.99
N HIS A 272 -15.45 24.48 20.70
CA HIS A 272 -16.68 24.18 21.41
C HIS A 272 -16.88 25.27 22.49
N PRO A 273 -18.04 25.97 22.54
CA PRO A 273 -18.22 27.12 23.42
C PRO A 273 -17.91 26.84 24.90
N ASP A 274 -18.13 25.59 25.32
CA ASP A 274 -17.92 25.12 26.68
C ASP A 274 -16.53 24.46 26.92
N TYR A 275 -15.68 24.34 25.90
CA TYR A 275 -14.35 23.75 26.05
C TYR A 275 -13.30 24.81 26.38
N ASN A 276 -12.82 24.77 27.63
CA ASN A 276 -11.75 25.62 28.14
C ASN A 276 -10.41 24.86 28.29
N GLY A 277 -10.27 23.69 27.64
CA GLY A 277 -9.06 22.88 27.67
C GLY A 277 -7.99 23.36 26.68
N PRO A 278 -6.82 22.69 26.67
CA PRO A 278 -5.75 22.98 25.74
C PRO A 278 -6.20 22.75 24.29
N LYS A 279 -5.78 23.64 23.38
CA LYS A 279 -6.05 23.51 21.94
C LYS A 279 -4.82 22.98 21.24
N TYR A 280 -4.99 22.28 20.13
CA TYR A 280 -3.87 21.69 19.40
C TYR A 280 -3.91 22.05 17.92
N ARG A 281 -2.75 21.89 17.29
CA ARG A 281 -2.61 21.78 15.84
C ARG A 281 -2.08 20.41 15.47
N TYR A 282 -2.46 19.93 14.29
CA TYR A 282 -2.24 18.56 13.84
C TYR A 282 -1.52 18.55 12.50
N LYS A 283 -0.68 17.55 12.28
CA LYS A 283 -0.05 17.28 10.98
C LYS A 283 -0.12 15.80 10.70
N ARG A 284 -0.79 15.38 9.63
CA ARG A 284 -0.85 13.97 9.23
C ARG A 284 0.50 13.44 8.80
N LYS A 285 0.99 12.37 9.41
CA LYS A 285 2.19 11.69 8.92
C LYS A 285 1.84 10.90 7.66
N TYR A 286 2.80 10.79 6.74
CA TYR A 286 2.68 9.98 5.53
C TYR A 286 3.89 9.06 5.47
N TRP A 287 3.64 7.76 5.33
CA TRP A 287 4.68 6.72 5.32
C TRP A 287 4.92 6.21 3.91
N PHE A 288 6.14 5.77 3.67
CA PHE A 288 6.43 4.84 2.59
C PHE A 288 6.30 3.41 3.09
N SER A 289 5.76 2.56 2.22
CA SER A 289 5.53 1.16 2.55
C SER A 289 6.85 0.40 2.65
N ALA A 290 6.84 -0.74 3.35
CA ALA A 290 7.97 -1.65 3.41
C ALA A 290 8.27 -2.26 2.02
N ALA A 291 7.22 -2.63 1.26
CA ALA A 291 7.35 -3.11 -0.11
C ALA A 291 8.00 -2.08 -1.04
N ALA A 292 7.59 -0.81 -0.98
CA ALA A 292 8.17 0.26 -1.79
C ALA A 292 9.68 0.43 -1.52
N GLN A 293 10.10 0.34 -0.25
CA GLN A 293 11.52 0.37 0.13
C GLN A 293 12.28 -0.84 -0.41
N ALA A 294 11.73 -2.04 -0.28
CA ALA A 294 12.34 -3.24 -0.81
C ALA A 294 12.53 -3.16 -2.33
N ILE A 295 11.52 -2.69 -3.06
CA ILE A 295 11.57 -2.49 -4.51
C ILE A 295 12.66 -1.49 -4.90
N ARG A 296 12.71 -0.33 -4.22
CA ARG A 296 13.78 0.66 -4.45
C ARG A 296 15.16 0.07 -4.18
N PHE A 297 15.32 -0.66 -3.07
CA PHE A 297 16.58 -1.32 -2.72
C PHE A 297 17.01 -2.35 -3.78
N LEU A 298 16.12 -3.26 -4.18
CA LEU A 298 16.41 -4.27 -5.20
C LEU A 298 16.74 -3.62 -6.56
N GLY A 299 16.05 -2.54 -6.91
CA GLY A 299 16.32 -1.76 -8.12
C GLY A 299 17.72 -1.14 -8.16
N GLN A 300 18.32 -0.86 -7.00
CA GLN A 300 19.69 -0.33 -6.89
C GLN A 300 20.77 -1.41 -6.97
N LEU A 301 20.42 -2.68 -6.79
CA LEU A 301 21.36 -3.79 -6.85
C LEU A 301 21.65 -4.25 -8.28
N SER A 302 22.84 -4.80 -8.51
CA SER A 302 23.08 -5.55 -9.75
C SER A 302 22.27 -6.85 -9.76
N ARG A 303 21.99 -7.38 -10.95
CA ARG A 303 21.33 -8.68 -11.11
C ARG A 303 22.03 -9.80 -10.33
N GLN A 304 23.37 -9.80 -10.34
CA GLN A 304 24.15 -10.80 -9.60
C GLN A 304 23.90 -10.73 -8.09
N GLN A 305 23.76 -9.52 -7.52
CA GLN A 305 23.46 -9.34 -6.10
C GLN A 305 22.02 -9.74 -5.77
N ARG A 306 21.06 -9.41 -6.62
CA ARG A 306 19.64 -9.79 -6.41
C ARG A 306 19.45 -11.31 -6.34
N LEU A 307 20.16 -12.05 -7.18
CA LEU A 307 20.13 -13.52 -7.18
C LEU A 307 20.72 -14.17 -5.92
N LEU A 308 21.43 -13.41 -5.08
CA LEU A 308 21.98 -13.90 -3.82
C LEU A 308 21.02 -13.76 -2.64
N ILE A 309 19.99 -12.92 -2.76
CA ILE A 309 19.01 -12.69 -1.72
C ILE A 309 17.97 -13.80 -1.78
N SER A 310 17.85 -14.59 -0.72
CA SER A 310 16.87 -15.69 -0.66
C SER A 310 15.65 -15.36 0.18
N LYS A 311 15.72 -14.37 1.08
CA LYS A 311 14.60 -14.03 1.96
C LYS A 311 14.49 -12.54 2.25
N LEU A 312 13.28 -12.01 2.11
CA LEU A 312 12.89 -10.67 2.53
C LEU A 312 11.73 -10.74 3.53
N ILE A 313 11.73 -9.80 4.48
CA ILE A 313 10.60 -9.56 5.37
C ILE A 313 10.14 -8.12 5.14
N LEU A 314 8.86 -7.92 4.85
CA LEU A 314 8.23 -6.62 4.64
C LEU A 314 7.22 -6.42 5.78
N ASN A 315 7.51 -5.53 6.72
CA ASN A 315 6.63 -5.21 7.84
C ASN A 315 5.82 -3.95 7.54
N GLU A 316 4.60 -4.10 7.06
CA GLU A 316 3.65 -3.01 6.88
C GLU A 316 2.92 -2.74 8.21
N ASP A 317 3.59 -2.00 9.11
CA ASP A 317 3.08 -1.63 10.42
C ASP A 317 2.32 -0.30 10.48
N ARG A 318 2.27 0.49 9.40
CA ARG A 318 1.43 1.70 9.26
C ARG A 318 0.83 1.78 7.86
N PRO A 319 -0.30 2.50 7.67
CA PRO A 319 -0.84 2.75 6.34
C PRO A 319 0.13 3.62 5.54
N ALA A 320 0.58 3.13 4.39
CA ALA A 320 1.48 3.86 3.52
C ALA A 320 0.75 4.62 2.40
N ALA A 321 1.44 5.58 1.80
CA ALA A 321 0.95 6.37 0.67
C ALA A 321 0.74 5.52 -0.60
N ALA A 322 -0.17 6.01 -1.47
CA ALA A 322 -0.32 5.59 -2.87
C ALA A 322 -0.76 4.12 -3.08
N PHE A 323 -1.88 3.73 -2.47
CA PHE A 323 -2.50 2.41 -2.70
C PHE A 323 -1.60 1.23 -2.29
N PRO A 324 -1.19 1.15 -1.00
CA PRO A 324 -0.19 0.17 -0.54
C PRO A 324 -0.55 -1.31 -0.78
N GLU A 325 -1.82 -1.64 -0.89
CA GLU A 325 -2.33 -2.96 -1.28
C GLU A 325 -1.75 -3.40 -2.63
N SER A 326 -1.58 -2.47 -3.55
CA SER A 326 -1.07 -2.75 -4.89
C SER A 326 0.46 -2.95 -4.91
N HIS A 327 1.18 -2.59 -3.85
CA HIS A 327 2.65 -2.57 -3.87
C HIS A 327 3.29 -3.95 -4.06
N MET A 328 2.56 -5.02 -3.72
CA MET A 328 3.01 -6.39 -3.98
C MET A 328 3.17 -6.69 -5.47
N ILE A 329 2.45 -6.00 -6.36
CA ILE A 329 2.60 -6.13 -7.83
C ILE A 329 4.01 -5.69 -8.24
N GLY A 330 4.57 -4.67 -7.60
CA GLY A 330 5.93 -4.21 -7.86
C GLY A 330 7.03 -5.22 -7.48
N MET A 331 6.71 -6.26 -6.70
CA MET A 331 7.65 -7.34 -6.35
C MET A 331 7.74 -8.42 -7.43
N ILE A 332 6.75 -8.52 -8.33
CA ILE A 332 6.66 -9.59 -9.34
C ILE A 332 7.95 -9.75 -10.16
N PRO A 333 8.56 -8.67 -10.71
CA PRO A 333 9.77 -8.82 -11.52
C PRO A 333 10.94 -9.46 -10.77
N PHE A 334 11.05 -9.20 -9.46
CA PHE A 334 12.14 -9.72 -8.64
C PHE A 334 11.92 -11.18 -8.23
N CYS A 335 10.68 -11.56 -7.92
CA CYS A 335 10.32 -12.95 -7.67
C CYS A 335 10.49 -13.82 -8.92
N LEU A 336 10.17 -13.29 -10.12
CA LEU A 336 10.41 -13.98 -11.39
C LEU A 336 11.90 -14.08 -11.74
N GLU A 337 12.70 -13.03 -11.49
CA GLU A 337 14.14 -13.04 -11.76
C GLU A 337 14.88 -14.05 -10.86
N ASN A 338 14.47 -14.17 -9.60
CA ASN A 338 15.08 -15.03 -8.61
C ASN A 338 14.06 -16.02 -8.01
N PRO A 339 13.93 -17.24 -8.56
CA PRO A 339 13.03 -18.27 -8.03
C PRO A 339 13.36 -18.74 -6.60
N LYS A 340 14.52 -18.36 -6.05
CA LYS A 340 14.90 -18.65 -4.66
C LYS A 340 14.51 -17.52 -3.69
N LEU A 341 14.04 -16.39 -4.21
CA LEU A 341 13.60 -15.28 -3.40
C LEU A 341 12.25 -15.62 -2.78
N TYR A 342 12.20 -15.60 -1.44
CA TYR A 342 10.98 -15.74 -0.68
C TYR A 342 10.69 -14.44 0.09
N VAL A 343 9.45 -13.95 -0.02
CA VAL A 343 8.99 -12.71 0.61
C VAL A 343 7.94 -13.03 1.66
N GLU A 344 8.23 -12.67 2.90
CA GLU A 344 7.22 -12.62 3.96
C GLU A 344 6.70 -11.19 4.10
N HIS A 345 5.44 -10.98 3.77
CA HIS A 345 4.78 -9.69 3.85
C HIS A 345 3.86 -9.67 5.08
N HIS A 346 4.31 -9.02 6.15
CA HIS A 346 3.60 -8.91 7.41
C HIS A 346 2.77 -7.63 7.43
N MET A 347 1.47 -7.73 7.69
CA MET A 347 0.57 -6.60 7.87
C MET A 347 0.08 -6.54 9.30
N ASN A 348 0.28 -5.41 9.98
CA ASN A 348 -0.19 -5.26 11.35
C ASN A 348 -1.71 -5.02 11.38
N LEU A 349 -2.46 -5.88 12.07
CA LEU A 349 -3.91 -5.76 12.20
C LEU A 349 -4.29 -4.39 12.76
N TRP A 350 -3.73 -4.02 13.91
CA TRP A 350 -4.11 -2.81 14.64
C TRP A 350 -3.66 -1.54 13.93
N ARG A 351 -2.36 -1.43 13.66
CA ARG A 351 -1.71 -0.20 13.22
C ARG A 351 -1.75 0.01 11.72
N ASN A 352 -2.09 -1.01 10.93
CA ASN A 352 -2.25 -0.89 9.49
C ASN A 352 -3.71 -1.09 9.07
N ILE A 353 -4.30 -2.26 9.32
CA ILE A 353 -5.64 -2.60 8.83
C ILE A 353 -6.72 -1.76 9.52
N LEU A 354 -6.76 -1.74 10.86
CA LEU A 354 -7.76 -1.00 11.62
C LEU A 354 -7.46 0.50 11.65
N ALA A 355 -6.20 0.88 11.87
CA ALA A 355 -5.80 2.28 12.04
C ALA A 355 -5.77 3.05 10.72
N ARG A 356 -6.20 2.41 9.63
CA ARG A 356 -6.39 3.00 8.32
C ARG A 356 -7.47 4.06 8.38
N GLY A 357 -7.06 5.27 8.74
CA GLY A 357 -7.91 6.44 8.80
C GLY A 357 -7.79 7.31 7.56
N ASP A 358 -8.92 7.88 7.20
CA ASP A 358 -9.03 9.03 6.31
C ASP A 358 -8.98 10.35 7.12
N ASP A 359 -9.13 11.48 6.44
CA ASP A 359 -9.17 12.80 7.09
C ASP A 359 -10.46 13.04 7.89
N PHE A 360 -11.50 12.20 7.70
CA PHE A 360 -12.67 12.19 8.57
C PHE A 360 -12.29 11.71 9.98
N ARG A 361 -11.42 10.70 10.09
CA ARG A 361 -10.87 10.29 11.39
C ARG A 361 -9.98 11.34 12.04
N ILE A 362 -9.32 12.22 11.28
CA ILE A 362 -8.64 13.41 11.84
C ILE A 362 -9.67 14.29 12.54
N ARG A 363 -10.72 14.70 11.82
CA ARG A 363 -11.76 15.57 12.40
C ARG A 363 -12.41 14.92 13.62
N SER A 364 -12.68 13.62 13.56
CA SER A 364 -13.19 12.85 14.68
C SER A 364 -12.20 12.88 15.86
N LEU A 365 -10.94 12.49 15.64
CA LEU A 365 -9.90 12.49 16.67
C LEU A 365 -9.70 13.87 17.30
N MET A 366 -9.58 14.91 16.48
CA MET A 366 -9.46 16.29 16.95
C MET A 366 -10.67 16.67 17.81
N SER A 367 -11.88 16.39 17.33
CA SER A 367 -13.12 16.70 18.05
C SER A 367 -13.21 15.95 19.37
N HIS A 368 -12.66 14.73 19.47
CA HIS A 368 -12.59 13.98 20.72
C HIS A 368 -11.52 14.51 21.68
N ILE A 369 -10.35 14.96 21.18
CA ILE A 369 -9.28 15.53 22.00
C ILE A 369 -9.68 16.90 22.57
N GLU A 370 -10.32 17.74 21.74
CA GLU A 370 -10.64 19.14 22.05
C GLU A 370 -12.14 19.39 22.32
N SER A 371 -12.97 18.34 22.41
CA SER A 371 -14.33 18.47 22.88
C SER A 371 -14.86 17.15 23.47
N ARG A 372 -15.78 17.27 24.43
CA ARG A 372 -16.69 16.17 24.80
C ARG A 372 -17.95 16.29 23.97
N LEU A 373 -17.90 15.96 22.68
CA LEU A 373 -19.13 15.89 21.89
C LEU A 373 -20.17 15.03 22.63
N ARG A 374 -21.43 15.50 22.63
CA ARG A 374 -22.55 14.56 22.74
C ARG A 374 -22.42 13.66 21.51
N VAL A 375 -21.96 12.43 21.75
CA VAL A 375 -21.93 11.34 20.79
C VAL A 375 -23.21 11.41 19.97
N LEU A 376 -23.12 11.62 18.65
CA LEU A 376 -24.24 11.27 17.78
C LEU A 376 -24.42 9.77 18.01
N GLU A 377 -25.65 9.30 18.29
CA GLU A 377 -25.93 7.93 18.77
C GLU A 377 -25.25 6.84 17.89
N ASP A 378 -24.92 7.15 16.64
CA ASP A 378 -24.30 6.26 15.65
C ASP A 378 -22.83 6.63 15.31
N THR A 379 -22.00 7.03 16.29
CA THR A 379 -20.55 7.26 16.06
C THR A 379 -19.69 6.42 17.02
N PRO A 380 -18.69 5.67 16.52
CA PRO A 380 -17.85 4.83 17.37
C PRO A 380 -17.04 5.69 18.35
N GLU A 381 -16.97 5.24 19.61
CA GLU A 381 -16.11 5.88 20.59
C GLU A 381 -14.62 5.69 20.26
N LEU A 382 -13.74 6.49 20.87
CA LEU A 382 -12.28 6.43 20.64
C LEU A 382 -11.67 5.04 20.87
N HIS A 383 -12.28 4.23 21.72
CA HIS A 383 -11.82 2.88 22.03
C HIS A 383 -12.42 1.81 21.10
N GLN A 384 -13.36 2.19 20.24
CA GLN A 384 -14.14 1.29 19.39
C GLN A 384 -13.73 1.32 17.91
N THR A 385 -14.17 0.31 17.17
CA THR A 385 -14.11 0.24 15.71
C THR A 385 -15.36 -0.43 15.13
N GLU A 386 -15.64 -0.14 13.87
CA GLU A 386 -16.66 -0.83 13.09
C GLU A 386 -16.08 -2.13 12.50
N PRO A 387 -16.78 -3.27 12.62
CA PRO A 387 -16.37 -4.54 11.99
C PRO A 387 -16.25 -4.43 10.46
N GLU A 388 -17.18 -3.68 9.85
CA GLU A 388 -17.30 -3.56 8.39
C GLU A 388 -16.00 -3.01 7.76
N VAL A 389 -15.40 -1.99 8.38
CA VAL A 389 -14.15 -1.36 7.96
C VAL A 389 -13.02 -2.39 7.82
N ILE A 390 -12.94 -3.36 8.72
CA ILE A 390 -11.90 -4.39 8.73
C ILE A 390 -12.13 -5.35 7.56
N GLY A 391 -13.36 -5.84 7.41
CA GLY A 391 -13.73 -6.74 6.31
C GLY A 391 -13.52 -6.12 4.93
N GLN A 392 -13.91 -4.86 4.74
CA GLN A 392 -13.68 -4.13 3.49
C GLN A 392 -12.19 -3.93 3.19
N THR A 393 -11.43 -3.42 4.16
CA THR A 393 -9.98 -3.18 3.99
C THR A 393 -9.25 -4.47 3.66
N PHE A 394 -9.59 -5.54 4.36
CA PHE A 394 -8.95 -6.82 4.15
C PHE A 394 -9.33 -7.45 2.82
N THR A 395 -10.60 -7.36 2.41
CA THR A 395 -11.04 -7.73 1.05
C THR A 395 -10.23 -7.00 0.00
N GLY A 396 -9.96 -5.70 0.16
CA GLY A 396 -9.09 -4.92 -0.74
C GLY A 396 -7.71 -5.57 -0.92
N PHE A 397 -7.04 -5.93 0.18
CA PHE A 397 -5.75 -6.63 0.14
C PHE A 397 -5.84 -8.01 -0.53
N ILE A 398 -6.87 -8.82 -0.24
CA ILE A 398 -7.06 -10.14 -0.86
C ILE A 398 -7.17 -9.98 -2.38
N MET A 399 -7.97 -9.00 -2.83
CA MET A 399 -8.24 -8.81 -4.25
C MET A 399 -7.01 -8.28 -5.00
N HIS A 400 -6.21 -7.40 -4.41
CA HIS A 400 -4.92 -6.98 -4.99
C HIS A 400 -3.88 -8.11 -5.01
N LEU A 401 -3.89 -9.00 -4.02
CA LEU A 401 -3.06 -10.21 -4.06
C LEU A 401 -3.52 -11.17 -5.17
N LEU A 402 -4.83 -11.30 -5.39
CA LEU A 402 -5.38 -12.08 -6.49
C LEU A 402 -4.98 -11.49 -7.84
N GLU A 403 -5.00 -10.16 -7.99
CA GLU A 403 -4.46 -9.44 -9.15
C GLU A 403 -2.96 -9.76 -9.35
N ALA A 404 -2.14 -9.64 -8.31
CA ALA A 404 -0.71 -9.95 -8.41
C ALA A 404 -0.43 -11.39 -8.88
N LEU A 405 -1.21 -12.37 -8.39
CA LEU A 405 -1.10 -13.77 -8.81
C LEU A 405 -1.58 -13.98 -10.25
N LYS A 406 -2.59 -13.25 -10.70
CA LYS A 406 -3.02 -13.25 -12.11
C LYS A 406 -1.96 -12.63 -13.02
N GLU A 407 -1.22 -11.64 -12.53
CA GLU A 407 -0.09 -11.00 -13.23
C GLU A 407 1.22 -11.81 -13.18
N GLY A 408 1.23 -12.95 -12.50
CA GLY A 408 2.35 -13.89 -12.52
C GLY A 408 3.26 -13.85 -11.30
N LEU A 409 2.82 -13.29 -10.18
CA LEU A 409 3.48 -13.53 -8.88
C LEU A 409 3.56 -15.05 -8.64
N PRO A 410 4.75 -15.65 -8.45
CA PRO A 410 4.85 -17.06 -8.10
C PRO A 410 4.27 -17.29 -6.72
N SER A 411 3.24 -18.13 -6.61
CA SER A 411 2.54 -18.38 -5.34
C SER A 411 3.48 -18.91 -4.26
N ASP A 412 4.55 -19.60 -4.65
CA ASP A 412 5.56 -20.16 -3.76
C ASP A 412 6.60 -19.15 -3.26
N SER A 413 6.71 -18.00 -3.91
CA SER A 413 7.68 -16.95 -3.56
C SER A 413 7.18 -15.95 -2.50
N TYR A 414 5.91 -16.06 -2.08
CA TYR A 414 5.26 -14.98 -1.32
C TYR A 414 4.30 -15.52 -0.25
N SER A 415 4.34 -14.95 0.95
CA SER A 415 3.32 -15.12 2.00
C SER A 415 2.83 -13.76 2.48
N LEU A 416 1.53 -13.62 2.70
CA LEU A 416 0.93 -12.48 3.39
C LEU A 416 0.52 -12.91 4.79
N ILE A 417 1.05 -12.26 5.82
CA ILE A 417 0.88 -12.65 7.22
C ILE A 417 0.18 -11.51 7.96
N ILE A 418 -0.94 -11.82 8.61
CA ILE A 418 -1.68 -10.85 9.42
C ILE A 418 -1.23 -10.97 10.86
N GLY A 419 -0.67 -9.87 11.37
CA GLY A 419 -0.06 -9.77 12.68
C GLY A 419 -1.02 -9.22 13.73
N GLY A 420 -1.34 -10.02 14.75
CA GLY A 420 -2.22 -9.69 15.86
C GLY A 420 -1.52 -9.11 17.10
N TYR A 421 -0.18 -9.01 17.10
CA TYR A 421 0.55 -8.43 18.24
C TYR A 421 0.17 -6.95 18.48
N PRO A 422 -0.10 -6.51 19.73
CA PRO A 422 0.24 -7.17 21.00
C PRO A 422 -0.78 -8.12 21.61
N ASP A 423 -2.05 -8.07 21.20
CA ASP A 423 -3.13 -8.84 21.83
C ASP A 423 -3.68 -9.91 20.86
N LEU A 424 -3.06 -11.10 20.87
CA LEU A 424 -3.41 -12.17 19.94
C LEU A 424 -4.83 -12.71 20.14
N ASN A 425 -5.35 -12.69 21.38
CA ASN A 425 -6.70 -13.17 21.66
C ASN A 425 -7.75 -12.20 21.14
N LEU A 426 -7.56 -10.90 21.38
CA LEU A 426 -8.44 -9.89 20.81
C LEU A 426 -8.33 -9.87 19.27
N ALA A 427 -7.14 -10.10 18.72
CA ALA A 427 -6.96 -10.24 17.27
C ALA A 427 -7.84 -11.37 16.71
N THR A 428 -7.85 -12.54 17.34
CA THR A 428 -8.74 -13.64 16.97
C THR A 428 -10.20 -13.22 16.98
N GLU A 429 -10.67 -12.62 18.06
CA GLU A 429 -12.07 -12.23 18.23
C GLU A 429 -12.52 -11.23 17.16
N ILE A 430 -11.82 -10.08 17.08
CA ILE A 430 -12.16 -8.98 16.17
C ILE A 430 -12.04 -9.43 14.71
N PHE A 431 -10.97 -10.14 14.37
CA PHE A 431 -10.74 -10.58 13.00
C PHE A 431 -11.79 -11.62 12.58
N SER A 432 -12.08 -12.63 13.42
CA SER A 432 -13.12 -13.62 13.12
C SER A 432 -14.50 -13.00 12.94
N VAL A 433 -14.94 -12.10 13.84
CA VAL A 433 -16.24 -11.44 13.73
C VAL A 433 -16.32 -10.61 12.45
N SER A 434 -15.27 -9.86 12.14
CA SER A 434 -15.31 -8.87 11.06
C SER A 434 -15.22 -9.47 9.67
N ILE A 435 -14.49 -10.58 9.47
CA ILE A 435 -14.18 -11.08 8.12
C ILE A 435 -14.95 -12.33 7.72
N LYS A 436 -15.57 -13.06 8.66
CA LYS A 436 -16.31 -14.30 8.36
C LYS A 436 -17.28 -14.14 7.18
N PRO A 437 -18.17 -13.12 7.14
CA PRO A 437 -19.10 -12.93 6.02
C PRO A 437 -18.38 -12.69 4.69
N TYR A 438 -17.30 -11.92 4.72
CA TYR A 438 -16.49 -11.58 3.55
C TYR A 438 -15.78 -12.80 2.98
N ILE A 439 -15.14 -13.60 3.84
CA ILE A 439 -14.45 -14.84 3.43
C ILE A 439 -15.45 -15.86 2.88
N ALA A 440 -16.62 -16.00 3.51
CA ALA A 440 -17.67 -16.87 2.98
C ALA A 440 -18.15 -16.42 1.60
N TRP A 441 -18.34 -15.12 1.38
CA TRP A 441 -18.69 -14.57 0.08
C TRP A 441 -17.58 -14.79 -0.97
N LEU A 442 -16.33 -14.51 -0.62
CA LEU A 442 -15.17 -14.68 -1.49
C LEU A 442 -14.97 -16.14 -1.88
N THR A 443 -15.17 -17.07 -0.96
CA THR A 443 -15.14 -18.52 -1.20
C THR A 443 -16.20 -18.95 -2.22
N ALA A 444 -17.40 -18.36 -2.17
CA ALA A 444 -18.49 -18.70 -3.08
C ALA A 444 -18.33 -18.09 -4.49
N HIS A 445 -17.73 -16.90 -4.61
CA HIS A 445 -17.82 -16.09 -5.83
C HIS A 445 -16.50 -15.79 -6.52
N THR A 446 -15.36 -16.22 -5.97
CA THR A 446 -14.05 -15.86 -6.53
C THR A 446 -13.10 -17.05 -6.65
N ASP A 447 -12.03 -16.87 -7.42
CA ASP A 447 -10.98 -17.87 -7.58
C ASP A 447 -9.97 -17.92 -6.42
N CYS A 448 -10.27 -17.30 -5.27
CA CYS A 448 -9.31 -17.19 -4.16
C CYS A 448 -8.81 -18.56 -3.66
N ILE A 449 -9.68 -19.57 -3.59
CA ILE A 449 -9.29 -20.94 -3.24
C ILE A 449 -8.48 -21.59 -4.37
N ALA A 450 -8.94 -21.46 -5.62
CA ALA A 450 -8.28 -22.07 -6.78
C ALA A 450 -6.85 -21.53 -7.00
N ARG A 451 -6.61 -20.28 -6.58
CA ARG A 451 -5.30 -19.60 -6.63
C ARG A 451 -4.49 -19.77 -5.34
N GLY A 452 -5.04 -20.46 -4.33
CA GLY A 452 -4.37 -20.75 -3.07
C GLY A 452 -4.21 -19.56 -2.13
N LEU A 453 -5.00 -18.48 -2.28
CA LEU A 453 -5.01 -17.36 -1.32
C LEU A 453 -5.68 -17.76 -0.01
N ILE A 454 -6.79 -18.47 -0.13
CA ILE A 454 -7.59 -19.04 0.96
C ILE A 454 -7.42 -20.55 0.92
N ALA A 455 -7.34 -21.20 2.07
CA ALA A 455 -7.24 -22.66 2.13
C ALA A 455 -8.48 -23.32 1.50
N PRO A 456 -8.39 -24.58 1.04
CA PRO A 456 -9.56 -25.32 0.62
C PRO A 456 -10.57 -25.45 1.77
N ALA A 457 -11.87 -25.32 1.50
CA ALA A 457 -12.93 -25.41 2.51
C ALA A 457 -12.98 -26.76 3.27
N SER A 458 -12.43 -27.82 2.66
CA SER A 458 -12.28 -29.14 3.30
C SER A 458 -11.03 -29.28 4.17
N HIS A 459 -10.14 -28.28 4.17
CA HIS A 459 -8.91 -28.28 4.93
C HIS A 459 -9.13 -27.80 6.38
N HIS A 460 -8.41 -28.38 7.34
CA HIS A 460 -8.54 -28.03 8.76
C HIS A 460 -8.10 -26.58 9.07
N ASP A 461 -7.20 -26.03 8.26
CA ASP A 461 -6.76 -24.63 8.32
C ASP A 461 -7.71 -23.63 7.65
N TYR A 462 -8.92 -24.03 7.21
CA TYR A 462 -9.80 -23.08 6.54
C TYR A 462 -10.25 -21.95 7.50
N PRO A 463 -10.12 -20.66 7.14
CA PRO A 463 -9.63 -20.14 5.85
C PRO A 463 -8.11 -19.88 5.76
N PHE A 464 -7.43 -19.60 6.87
CA PHE A 464 -6.01 -19.20 6.89
C PHE A 464 -5.20 -19.95 7.94
N PRO A 465 -4.11 -20.66 7.60
CA PRO A 465 -3.30 -21.36 8.60
C PRO A 465 -2.72 -20.41 9.66
N ASN A 466 -2.64 -20.90 10.89
CA ASN A 466 -1.96 -20.23 11.98
C ASN A 466 -0.45 -20.48 11.91
N ARG A 467 0.34 -19.43 12.05
CA ARG A 467 1.79 -19.47 12.15
C ARG A 467 2.22 -19.27 13.60
N THR A 468 2.55 -20.36 14.28
CA THR A 468 2.94 -20.38 15.70
C THR A 468 4.29 -19.75 16.01
N SER A 469 5.19 -19.54 15.03
CA SER A 469 6.44 -18.80 15.25
C SER A 469 7.02 -18.13 13.99
N ALA A 470 7.73 -17.01 14.18
CA ALA A 470 8.47 -16.33 13.12
C ALA A 470 9.67 -17.14 12.57
N GLN A 471 10.06 -18.23 13.26
CA GLN A 471 11.19 -19.08 12.90
C GLN A 471 10.78 -20.35 12.14
N GLU A 472 9.55 -20.82 12.31
CA GLU A 472 8.98 -21.91 11.52
C GLU A 472 8.48 -21.36 10.18
N ILE A 473 9.29 -21.58 9.14
CA ILE A 473 8.82 -21.51 7.77
C ILE A 473 8.40 -22.94 7.45
N ALA A 474 7.11 -23.24 7.50
CA ALA A 474 6.63 -24.47 6.87
C ALA A 474 7.13 -24.45 5.42
N PRO A 475 7.70 -25.56 4.89
CA PRO A 475 8.05 -25.64 3.49
C PRO A 475 6.87 -25.17 2.66
N VAL A 476 7.13 -24.35 1.64
CA VAL A 476 6.07 -23.76 0.82
C VAL A 476 5.15 -24.84 0.20
N SER A 477 5.67 -26.05 0.00
CA SER A 477 4.94 -27.24 -0.45
C SER A 477 3.92 -27.80 0.55
N GLU A 478 3.97 -27.40 1.82
CA GLU A 478 3.09 -27.87 2.90
C GLU A 478 2.06 -26.81 3.31
N ARG A 479 2.10 -25.62 2.69
CA ARG A 479 1.23 -24.50 3.04
C ARG A 479 -0.15 -24.65 2.38
N SER A 480 -1.19 -24.56 3.21
CA SER A 480 -2.60 -24.64 2.78
C SER A 480 -3.11 -23.35 2.11
N ALA A 481 -2.55 -22.18 2.44
CA ALA A 481 -2.92 -20.88 1.86
C ALA A 481 -1.79 -19.84 1.89
N ILE A 482 -1.74 -18.93 0.92
CA ILE A 482 -0.77 -17.81 0.85
C ILE A 482 -0.95 -16.84 2.03
N ILE A 483 -2.21 -16.59 2.40
CA ILE A 483 -2.57 -15.73 3.52
C ILE A 483 -2.52 -16.55 4.80
N GLN A 484 -1.90 -15.99 5.84
CA GLN A 484 -1.68 -16.64 7.13
C GLN A 484 -1.94 -15.64 8.25
N CYS A 485 -2.17 -16.14 9.47
CA CYS A 485 -2.26 -15.31 10.68
C CYS A 485 -1.17 -15.74 11.68
N ASP A 486 -0.66 -14.81 12.49
CA ASP A 486 0.21 -15.15 13.63
C ASP A 486 -0.57 -15.33 14.95
N PHE A 487 -1.90 -15.32 14.86
CA PHE A 487 -2.86 -15.59 15.92
C PHE A 487 -3.79 -16.75 15.52
N THR A 488 -4.40 -17.40 16.52
CA THR A 488 -5.18 -18.62 16.33
C THR A 488 -6.62 -18.30 15.97
N LEU A 489 -7.10 -18.75 14.82
CA LEU A 489 -8.51 -18.65 14.45
C LEU A 489 -9.31 -19.87 14.97
N ASP A 490 -10.63 -19.73 15.05
CA ASP A 490 -11.59 -20.77 15.46
C ASP A 490 -11.93 -21.73 14.30
N GLN A 491 -10.91 -22.46 13.84
CA GLN A 491 -10.94 -23.21 12.58
C GLN A 491 -11.36 -24.68 12.73
N PRO A 492 -11.82 -25.33 11.63
CA PRO A 492 -12.15 -24.72 10.34
C PRO A 492 -13.50 -23.99 10.38
N TRP A 493 -13.64 -22.92 9.61
CA TRP A 493 -14.92 -22.21 9.48
C TRP A 493 -15.91 -22.96 8.60
N ASP A 494 -17.17 -23.05 9.04
CA ASP A 494 -18.28 -23.52 8.21
C ASP A 494 -18.77 -22.39 7.30
N TRP A 495 -18.14 -22.28 6.14
CA TRP A 495 -18.43 -21.18 5.21
C TRP A 495 -19.85 -21.21 4.67
N GLU A 496 -20.47 -22.39 4.51
CA GLU A 496 -21.83 -22.51 3.97
C GLU A 496 -22.85 -21.96 4.98
N THR A 497 -22.70 -22.35 6.25
CA THR A 497 -23.53 -21.82 7.34
C THR A 497 -23.33 -20.31 7.47
N ILE A 498 -22.08 -19.84 7.51
CA ILE A 498 -21.77 -18.40 7.58
C ILE A 498 -22.37 -17.65 6.39
N TYR A 499 -22.25 -18.17 5.17
CA TYR A 499 -22.76 -17.53 3.95
C TYR A 499 -24.29 -17.34 3.99
N ASN A 500 -25.00 -18.33 4.52
CA ASN A 500 -26.46 -18.33 4.61
C ASN A 500 -26.97 -17.45 5.76
N GLU A 501 -26.29 -17.44 6.91
CA GLU A 501 -26.75 -16.77 8.13
C GLU A 501 -26.28 -15.32 8.26
N SER A 502 -25.12 -14.95 7.70
CA SER A 502 -24.56 -13.60 7.88
C SER A 502 -25.21 -12.51 7.02
N GLY A 503 -26.02 -12.88 6.02
CA GLY A 503 -26.51 -11.97 4.98
C GLY A 503 -25.60 -11.86 3.75
N ALA A 504 -24.43 -12.54 3.74
CA ALA A 504 -23.53 -12.60 2.57
C ALA A 504 -24.24 -13.09 1.29
N SER A 505 -25.21 -13.99 1.41
CA SER A 505 -26.04 -14.44 0.28
C SER A 505 -26.86 -13.34 -0.41
N ARG A 506 -27.10 -12.19 0.25
CA ARG A 506 -27.80 -11.04 -0.32
C ARG A 506 -26.88 -10.16 -1.19
N ILE A 507 -25.57 -10.29 -1.01
CA ILE A 507 -24.54 -9.51 -1.71
C ILE A 507 -24.29 -10.11 -3.08
N ARG A 508 -24.50 -9.33 -4.14
CA ARG A 508 -24.46 -9.83 -5.53
C ARG A 508 -23.13 -9.56 -6.23
N THR A 509 -22.44 -8.49 -5.85
CA THR A 509 -21.23 -8.05 -6.52
C THR A 509 -20.11 -7.78 -5.52
N LEU A 510 -18.87 -7.79 -6.00
CA LEU A 510 -17.71 -7.38 -5.19
C LEU A 510 -17.83 -5.91 -4.75
N ASN A 511 -18.43 -5.06 -5.59
CA ASN A 511 -18.71 -3.68 -5.21
C ASN A 511 -19.63 -3.60 -4.00
N ASP A 512 -20.73 -4.36 -4.02
CA ASP A 512 -21.66 -4.39 -2.88
C ASP A 512 -20.89 -4.83 -1.63
N LEU A 513 -20.07 -5.89 -1.71
CA LEU A 513 -19.26 -6.37 -0.59
C LEU A 513 -18.30 -5.32 -0.01
N THR A 514 -17.84 -4.36 -0.81
CA THR A 514 -16.79 -3.39 -0.44
C THR A 514 -17.31 -1.96 -0.25
N ASN A 515 -18.64 -1.78 -0.25
CA ASN A 515 -19.29 -0.49 -0.06
C ASN A 515 -19.57 -0.22 1.42
N LEU A 516 -19.37 1.03 1.86
CA LEU A 516 -19.65 1.48 3.23
C LEU A 516 -21.17 1.49 3.48
N GLY A 517 -21.62 0.73 4.48
CA GLY A 517 -23.02 0.54 4.84
C GLY A 517 -23.58 -0.84 4.48
N VAL A 518 -22.74 -1.79 4.09
CA VAL A 518 -23.14 -3.21 4.14
C VAL A 518 -23.08 -3.68 5.58
N GLU A 519 -24.21 -3.48 6.25
CA GLU A 519 -24.49 -4.11 7.52
C GLU A 519 -24.77 -5.60 7.27
N PHE A 520 -23.76 -6.42 7.54
CA PHE A 520 -24.02 -7.77 8.02
C PHE A 520 -24.77 -7.66 9.35
N GLU A 521 -25.49 -8.70 9.79
CA GLU A 521 -26.27 -8.70 11.05
C GLU A 521 -25.34 -8.64 12.30
N VAL A 522 -24.54 -7.59 12.42
CA VAL A 522 -23.50 -7.30 13.41
C VAL A 522 -23.66 -5.82 13.78
N ASP A 523 -24.69 -5.53 14.57
CA ASP A 523 -25.11 -4.16 14.92
C ASP A 523 -24.18 -3.46 15.95
N ASP A 524 -23.18 -4.15 16.50
CA ASP A 524 -22.38 -3.64 17.62
C ASP A 524 -20.95 -3.20 17.20
N TYR A 525 -20.57 -1.99 17.63
CA TYR A 525 -19.17 -1.55 17.61
C TYR A 525 -18.29 -2.46 18.48
N LEU A 526 -17.06 -2.72 18.04
CA LEU A 526 -16.10 -3.58 18.76
C LEU A 526 -15.14 -2.74 19.58
N ASP A 527 -14.96 -3.07 20.87
CA ASP A 527 -13.91 -2.49 21.70
C ASP A 527 -12.54 -3.03 21.27
N VAL A 528 -11.61 -2.12 20.99
CA VAL A 528 -10.25 -2.39 20.52
C VAL A 528 -9.22 -2.11 21.62
N THR A 529 -9.61 -1.47 22.72
CA THR A 529 -8.68 -1.09 23.78
C THR A 529 -8.57 -2.18 24.83
N THR A 530 -7.35 -2.60 25.13
CA THR A 530 -7.06 -3.57 26.20
C THR A 530 -5.91 -3.09 27.08
N SER A 531 -5.60 -3.85 28.13
CA SER A 531 -4.40 -3.62 28.93
C SER A 531 -3.08 -3.72 28.14
N LEU A 532 -3.10 -4.35 26.95
CA LEU A 532 -1.95 -4.55 26.07
C LEU A 532 -1.97 -3.62 24.85
N LEU A 533 -3.14 -3.10 24.48
CA LEU A 533 -3.35 -2.28 23.31
C LEU A 533 -4.09 -0.98 23.66
N ASP A 534 -3.39 0.14 23.57
CA ASP A 534 -3.97 1.48 23.71
C ASP A 534 -4.39 2.00 22.33
N TRP A 535 -5.68 1.87 22.01
CA TRP A 535 -6.21 2.19 20.68
C TRP A 535 -6.14 3.69 20.39
N GLU A 536 -6.46 4.53 21.37
CA GLU A 536 -6.36 5.99 21.24
C GLU A 536 -4.93 6.42 20.91
N LYS A 537 -3.93 5.81 21.58
CA LYS A 537 -2.52 6.05 21.27
C LYS A 537 -2.19 5.60 19.84
N VAL A 538 -2.65 4.44 19.41
CA VAL A 538 -2.44 3.95 18.03
C VAL A 538 -3.02 4.93 17.01
N GLN A 539 -4.23 5.45 17.23
CA GLN A 539 -4.83 6.46 16.36
C GLN A 539 -4.01 7.76 16.32
N LYS A 540 -3.49 8.21 17.47
CA LYS A 540 -2.65 9.42 17.58
C LYS A 540 -1.28 9.26 16.92
N GLU A 541 -0.73 8.05 16.82
CA GLU A 541 0.56 7.79 16.16
C GLU A 541 0.57 8.31 14.72
N SER A 542 -0.60 8.37 14.08
CA SER A 542 -0.74 8.82 12.70
C SER A 542 -0.52 10.33 12.50
N TYR A 543 -0.37 11.08 13.59
CA TYR A 543 -0.32 12.54 13.58
C TYR A 543 0.90 13.06 14.37
N GLU A 544 1.40 14.20 13.93
CA GLU A 544 2.13 15.14 14.79
C GLU A 544 1.08 16.03 15.45
N ILE A 545 1.17 16.21 16.77
CA ILE A 545 0.20 16.99 17.55
C ILE A 545 1.00 17.96 18.40
N GLU A 546 0.64 19.25 18.33
CA GLU A 546 1.30 20.31 19.09
C GLU A 546 0.26 21.17 19.81
N GLU A 547 0.44 21.34 21.12
CA GLU A 547 -0.40 22.20 21.95
C GLU A 547 -0.14 23.68 21.63
N LEU A 548 -1.21 24.45 21.46
CA LEU A 548 -1.15 25.88 21.20
C LEU A 548 -1.08 26.64 22.53
N SER A 549 -0.12 27.55 22.65
CA SER A 549 0.00 28.44 23.82
C SER A 549 -1.16 29.44 23.90
N ASP A 550 -1.58 29.80 25.12
CA ASP A 550 -2.64 30.78 25.39
C ASP A 550 -2.51 32.06 24.53
N GLY A 551 -3.59 32.41 23.82
CA GLY A 551 -3.71 33.65 23.05
C GLY A 551 -3.36 33.55 21.56
N VAL A 552 -2.89 32.41 21.07
CA VAL A 552 -2.77 32.16 19.63
C VAL A 552 -4.12 31.66 19.11
N PHE A 553 -5.01 32.58 18.78
CA PHE A 553 -6.17 32.23 17.95
C PHE A 553 -5.66 31.95 16.54
N ALA A 554 -5.84 30.72 16.06
CA ALA A 554 -5.52 30.34 14.70
C ALA A 554 -6.29 31.24 13.72
N GLU A 555 -5.61 31.70 12.66
CA GLU A 555 -6.30 32.35 11.55
C GLU A 555 -7.35 31.39 10.98
N PRO A 556 -8.57 31.86 10.67
CA PRO A 556 -9.61 31.01 10.11
C PRO A 556 -9.19 30.54 8.73
N ASP A 557 -8.71 29.31 8.61
CA ASP A 557 -8.35 28.78 7.31
C ASP A 557 -9.58 28.29 6.53
N ASP A 558 -9.51 28.50 5.22
CA ASP A 558 -10.58 28.25 4.26
C ASP A 558 -10.88 26.75 4.21
N TYR A 559 -12.15 26.36 4.02
CA TYR A 559 -12.69 24.99 4.11
C TYR A 559 -12.00 23.95 3.19
N ARG A 560 -11.04 24.38 2.37
CA ARG A 560 -10.58 23.74 1.15
C ARG A 560 -9.23 23.04 1.25
N TYR A 561 -8.61 23.00 2.43
CA TYR A 561 -7.27 22.42 2.59
C TYR A 561 -7.19 21.26 3.57
N LEU A 562 -8.29 20.54 3.80
CA LEU A 562 -8.25 19.23 4.48
C LEU A 562 -7.75 18.13 3.54
N ALA A 563 -6.71 18.47 2.79
CA ALA A 563 -6.24 17.78 1.60
C ALA A 563 -5.20 16.72 1.95
#